data_AF-A0A0S8CNW9-F1
#
_entry.id   AF-A0A0S8CNW9-F1
#
_cell.length_a   1.000
_cell.length_b   1.000
_cell.length_c   1.000
_cell.angle_alpha   90.00
_cell.angle_beta   90.00
_cell.angle_gamma   90.00
#
_symmetry.space_group_name_H-M   'P 1'
#
loop_
_entity.id
_entity.type
_entity.pdbx_description
1 polymer ?
#
loop_
_entity_poly.entity_id
_entity_poly.type
_entity_poly.pdbx_seq_one_letter_code
_entity_poly.pdbx_strand_id
1 'polypeptide(L)' 'MLEPGTKIVMTKGYKGVKGVITERTDSPFEFYIIKLDNGIHIVVGPSAFCSEEDLKDTQA' A
#
# COMPACT_ATOMS: atom_id res chain seq x y z
N MET A 1 -8.80 8.23 0.75
CA MET A 1 -7.95 7.87 -0.40
C MET A 1 -6.50 8.02 0.04
N LEU A 2 -5.64 7.12 -0.39
CA LEU A 2 -4.23 7.13 0.01
C LEU A 2 -3.41 7.90 -1.01
N GLU A 3 -2.43 8.65 -0.53
CA GLU A 3 -1.63 9.56 -1.34
C GLU A 3 -0.26 8.92 -1.66
N PRO A 4 0.40 9.34 -2.75
CA PRO A 4 1.81 9.05 -2.95
C PRO A 4 2.63 9.45 -1.73
N GLY A 5 3.50 8.55 -1.25
CA GLY A 5 4.26 8.70 -0.01
C GLY A 5 3.66 7.97 1.20
N THR A 6 2.42 7.50 1.13
CA THR A 6 1.83 6.69 2.21
C THR A 6 2.59 5.38 2.38
N LYS A 7 3.01 5.11 3.63
CA LYS A 7 3.63 3.84 4.02
C LYS A 7 2.57 2.77 4.23
N ILE A 8 2.82 1.61 3.65
CA ILE A 8 1.89 0.48 3.69
C ILE A 8 2.60 -0.80 4.13
N VAL A 9 1.80 -1.74 4.61
CA VAL A 9 2.21 -3.12 4.84
C VAL A 9 1.32 -4.03 4.03
N MET A 10 1.92 -4.88 3.21
CA MET A 10 1.20 -5.86 2.40
C MET A 10 0.50 -6.88 3.30
N THR A 11 -0.76 -7.17 3.01
CA THR A 11 -1.57 -8.16 3.75
C THR A 11 -1.82 -9.42 2.93
N LYS A 12 -1.70 -9.34 1.60
CA LYS A 12 -1.87 -10.44 0.64
C LYS A 12 -0.67 -10.56 -0.30
N GLY A 13 -0.39 -11.77 -0.79
CA GLY A 13 0.77 -12.05 -1.65
C GLY A 13 2.09 -11.86 -0.89
N TYR A 14 2.69 -10.67 -1.00
CA TYR A 14 3.91 -10.25 -0.29
C TYR A 14 3.66 -9.93 1.19
N LYS A 15 2.85 -10.74 1.88
CA LYS A 15 2.38 -10.47 3.24
C LYS A 15 3.53 -10.13 4.19
N GLY A 16 3.39 -9.02 4.91
CA GLY A 16 4.38 -8.53 5.88
C GLY A 16 5.50 -7.69 5.27
N VAL A 17 5.64 -7.66 3.94
CA VAL A 17 6.59 -6.76 3.26
C VAL A 17 6.04 -5.35 3.31
N LYS A 18 6.90 -4.40 3.66
CA LYS A 18 6.58 -2.98 3.67
C LYS A 18 6.81 -2.36 2.30
N GLY A 19 6.13 -1.25 2.06
CA GLY A 19 6.33 -0.45 0.87
C GLY A 19 5.77 0.95 1.01
N VAL A 20 5.83 1.68 -0.10
CA VAL A 20 5.33 3.04 -0.22
C VAL A 20 4.53 3.17 -1.51
N ILE A 21 3.37 3.82 -1.43
CA ILE A 21 2.61 4.19 -2.62
C ILE A 21 3.43 5.23 -3.39
N THR A 22 3.76 4.95 -4.63
CA THR A 22 4.51 5.88 -5.49
C THR A 22 3.59 6.65 -6.42
N GLU A 23 2.47 6.05 -6.81
CA GLU A 23 1.53 6.64 -7.75
C GLU A 23 0.12 6.11 -7.51
N ARG A 24 -0.86 6.97 -7.75
CA ARG A 24 -2.26 6.61 -7.83
C ARG A 24 -2.67 6.56 -9.29
N THR A 25 -3.36 5.50 -9.69
CA THR A 25 -3.88 5.40 -11.06
C THR A 25 -5.20 6.14 -11.21
N ASP A 26 -5.52 6.58 -12.42
CA ASP A 26 -6.83 7.17 -12.79
C ASP A 26 -7.96 6.13 -12.90
N SER A 27 -7.72 4.90 -12.44
CA SER A 27 -8.69 3.82 -12.51
C SER A 27 -9.85 4.04 -11.52
N PRO A 28 -11.10 3.75 -11.93
CA PRO A 28 -12.24 3.78 -11.01
C PRO A 28 -12.17 2.69 -9.93
N PHE A 29 -11.27 1.71 -10.08
CA PHE A 29 -11.06 0.62 -9.12
C PHE A 29 -9.97 0.92 -8.07
N GLU A 30 -9.49 2.16 -8.02
CA GLU A 30 -8.49 2.63 -7.04
C GLU A 30 -7.22 1.76 -7.00
N PHE A 31 -6.62 1.49 -8.16
CA PHE A 31 -5.32 0.82 -8.17
C PHE A 31 -4.19 1.79 -7.82
N TYR A 32 -3.21 1.29 -7.08
CA TYR A 32 -2.02 2.03 -6.66
C TYR A 32 -0.76 1.33 -7.17
N ILE A 33 0.22 2.13 -7.59
CA ILE A 33 1.57 1.64 -7.85
C ILE A 33 2.34 1.76 -6.54
N ILE A 34 2.94 0.65 -6.12
CA ILE A 34 3.66 0.55 -4.85
C ILE A 34 5.09 0.08 -5.13
N LYS A 35 6.04 0.74 -4.47
CA LYS A 35 7.41 0.27 -4.35
C LYS A 35 7.58 -0.47 -3.03
N LEU A 36 7.91 -1.75 -3.10
CA LEU A 36 8.25 -2.57 -1.94
C LEU A 36 9.72 -2.40 -1.55
N ASP A 37 10.02 -2.64 -0.27
CA ASP A 37 11.38 -2.53 0.28
C ASP A 37 12.38 -3.50 -0.37
N ASN A 38 11.88 -4.61 -0.94
CA ASN A 38 12.69 -5.58 -1.68
C ASN A 38 13.02 -5.14 -3.12
N GLY A 39 12.67 -3.90 -3.50
CA GLY A 39 12.97 -3.32 -4.81
C GLY A 39 11.93 -3.65 -5.90
N ILE A 40 10.89 -4.42 -5.59
CA ILE A 40 9.83 -4.77 -6.56
C ILE A 40 8.81 -3.63 -6.63
N HIS A 41 8.39 -3.28 -7.84
CA HIS A 41 7.30 -2.35 -8.10
C HIS A 41 6.07 -3.15 -8.58
N ILE A 42 4.93 -2.97 -7.92
CA ILE A 42 3.70 -3.70 -8.23
C ILE A 42 2.50 -2.76 -8.29
N VAL A 43 1.49 -3.16 -9.08
CA VAL A 43 0.17 -2.54 -9.07
C VAL A 43 -0.75 -3.41 -8.25
N VAL A 44 -1.38 -2.84 -7.22
CA VAL A 44 -2.33 -3.58 -6.38
C VAL A 44 -3.51 -2.71 -5.98
N GLY A 45 -4.64 -3.37 -5.69
CA GLY A 45 -5.82 -2.72 -5.14
C GLY A 45 -5.72 -2.53 -3.63
N PRO A 46 -6.58 -1.68 -3.05
CA PRO A 46 -6.52 -1.29 -1.63
C PRO A 46 -6.75 -2.45 -0.66
N SER A 47 -7.36 -3.55 -1.12
CA SER A 47 -7.58 -4.75 -0.27
C SER A 47 -6.33 -5.63 -0.08
N ALA A 48 -5.22 -5.33 -0.73
CA ALA A 48 -3.99 -6.14 -0.69
C ALA A 48 -2.97 -5.65 0.35
N PHE A 49 -3.24 -4.51 0.99
CA PHE A 49 -2.36 -3.89 1.97
C PHE A 49 -3.17 -3.09 3.00
N CYS A 50 -2.51 -2.66 4.07
CA CYS A 50 -3.04 -1.69 5.04
C CYS A 50 -2.04 -0.53 5.16
N SER A 51 -2.52 0.68 5.47
CA SER A 51 -1.61 1.78 5.78
C SER A 51 -0.97 1.57 7.16
N GLU A 52 0.25 2.05 7.37
CA GLU A 52 0.86 2.04 8.71
C GLU A 52 0.11 2.97 9.68
N GLU A 53 -0.69 3.91 9.16
CA GLU A 53 -1.54 4.81 9.96
C GLU A 53 -2.73 4.05 10.56
N ASP A 54 -3.43 3.24 9.75
CA ASP A 54 -4.54 2.39 10.22
C ASP A 54 -4.11 1.40 11.32
N LEU A 55 -2.86 0.92 11.24
CA LEU A 55 -2.29 0.01 12.24
C LEU A 55 -1.97 0.69 13.58
N LYS A 56 -1.82 2.03 13.60
CA LYS A 56 -1.56 2.80 14.83
C LYS A 56 -2.83 3.19 15.56
N ASP A 57 -3.91 3.48 14.83
CA ASP A 57 -5.21 3.84 15.43
C ASP A 57 -5.91 2.67 16.15
N THR A 58 -5.53 1.43 15.87
CA THR A 58 -6.10 0.25 16.54
C THR A 58 -5.41 -0.08 17.89
N GLN A 59 -4.44 0.73 18.33
CA GLN A 59 -3.71 0.54 19.60
C GLN A 59 -3.94 1.67 20.64
N ALA A 60 -4.93 2.54 20.43
CA ALA A 60 -5.31 3.60 21.38
C ALA A 60 -6.54 3.23 22.23
#